data_AF-A0A9E3FRC2-F1
#
_entry.id   AF-A0A9E3FRC2-F1
#
_cell.length_a   1.000
_cell.length_b   1.000
_cell.length_c   1.000
_cell.angle_alpha   90.00
_cell.angle_beta   90.00
_cell.angle_gamma   90.00
#
_symmetry.space_group_name_H-M   'P 1'
#
loop_
_entity.id
_entity.type
_entity.pdbx_description
1 polymer ?
#
loop_
_entity_poly.entity_id
_entity_poly.type
_entity_poly.pdbx_seq_one_letter_code
_entity_poly.pdbx_strand_id
1 'polypeptide(L)'
;MIDEKKLEERLVALEAAKSWSPRVVSRLETLLRSGTDEALYRINPVQFATDKSIAEAEAIDLFLHACVAGLFDMDWLLVCPMCSDVVESFRSLRKLHTHFHCHLCQSDYDAALDDYIAVTFTVSPAVRSIRFHQPDTLSAWDFVFHYKLTPGGMLPDGVPWREAAKGLVRVLTRIDPGSAVNLEVDAAEGALLGQDFESDAQFFFPVASAAGATPSHVPVMLDGGRCVAATTAIAPGKVVFDVRNAGRLPVVFGILQLPMASFERPRLRFTPSLSGKRLLMTQTFRDFFRSEVISATEGIAVLDVTLVFTDLKGSTALYERIGDLNAYIQVQRHFQHLLDATIRHNGAVTKTIGDAVMAAFSTSADAVQAALEMREA
;
A
#
# COMPACT_ATOMS: atom_id res chain seq x y z
N MET A 1 -11.93 -19.18 8.96
CA MET A 1 -11.57 -20.61 9.03
C MET A 1 -10.64 -20.90 7.87
N ILE A 2 -9.57 -21.67 8.09
CA ILE A 2 -8.56 -21.98 7.06
C ILE A 2 -8.92 -23.26 6.31
N ASP A 3 -8.73 -23.27 5.00
CA ASP A 3 -8.84 -24.45 4.15
C ASP A 3 -7.48 -25.17 4.14
N GLU A 4 -7.34 -26.14 5.06
CA GLU A 4 -6.09 -26.86 5.32
C GLU A 4 -5.53 -27.55 4.07
N LYS A 5 -6.39 -28.19 3.29
CA LYS A 5 -5.99 -28.89 2.07
C LYS A 5 -5.40 -27.91 1.05
N LYS A 6 -6.07 -26.78 0.80
CA LYS A 6 -5.55 -25.78 -0.13
C LYS A 6 -4.30 -25.10 0.41
N LEU A 7 -4.21 -24.87 1.72
CA LEU A 7 -2.99 -24.32 2.32
C LEU A 7 -1.80 -25.25 2.03
N GLU A 8 -1.92 -26.54 2.34
CA GLU A 8 -0.86 -27.53 2.11
C GLU A 8 -0.48 -27.63 0.62
N GLU A 9 -1.45 -27.75 -0.27
CA GLU A 9 -1.21 -27.81 -1.72
C GLU A 9 -0.42 -26.59 -2.23
N ARG A 10 -0.76 -25.39 -1.76
CA ARG A 10 -0.11 -24.14 -2.19
C ARG A 10 1.26 -23.93 -1.53
N LEU A 11 1.45 -24.39 -0.29
CA LEU A 11 2.77 -24.39 0.37
C LEU A 11 3.74 -25.34 -0.34
N VAL A 12 3.28 -26.54 -0.75
CA VAL A 12 4.10 -27.47 -1.55
C VAL A 12 4.52 -26.83 -2.88
N ALA A 13 3.60 -26.15 -3.56
CA ALA A 13 3.92 -25.43 -4.79
C ALA A 13 4.95 -24.30 -4.55
N LEU A 14 4.83 -23.58 -3.44
CA LEU A 14 5.78 -22.53 -3.04
C LEU A 14 7.17 -23.10 -2.75
N GLU A 15 7.27 -24.20 -2.00
CA GLU A 15 8.53 -24.88 -1.68
C GLU A 15 9.23 -25.43 -2.92
N ALA A 16 8.47 -25.94 -3.88
CA ALA A 16 9.00 -26.47 -5.13
C ALA A 16 9.49 -25.38 -6.11
N ALA A 17 9.04 -24.12 -5.93
CA ALA A 17 9.29 -23.05 -6.89
C ALA A 17 10.76 -22.56 -6.90
N LYS A 18 11.43 -22.58 -5.74
CA LYS A 18 12.87 -22.28 -5.60
C LYS A 18 13.40 -22.79 -4.27
N SER A 19 14.72 -22.81 -4.12
CA SER A 19 15.35 -23.03 -2.82
C SER A 19 15.16 -21.80 -1.93
N TRP A 20 14.58 -22.01 -0.76
CA TRP A 20 14.37 -20.99 0.27
C TRP A 20 15.39 -21.14 1.40
N SER A 21 15.74 -20.04 2.06
CA SER A 21 16.53 -20.12 3.29
C SER A 21 15.79 -20.91 4.37
N PRO A 22 16.51 -21.55 5.30
CA PRO A 22 15.90 -22.36 6.33
C PRO A 22 14.81 -21.60 7.10
N ARG A 23 13.66 -22.27 7.32
CA ARG A 23 12.50 -21.78 8.08
C ARG A 23 11.72 -20.62 7.45
N VAL A 24 12.09 -20.10 6.27
CA VAL A 24 11.35 -19.00 5.61
C VAL A 24 9.90 -19.40 5.33
N VAL A 25 9.68 -20.56 4.69
CA VAL A 25 8.33 -21.06 4.41
C VAL A 25 7.58 -21.41 5.71
N SER A 26 8.25 -22.02 6.68
CA SER A 26 7.64 -22.32 8.00
C SER A 26 7.18 -21.05 8.75
N ARG A 27 7.92 -19.93 8.63
CA ARG A 27 7.52 -18.63 9.19
C ARG A 27 6.28 -18.07 8.49
N LEU A 28 6.18 -18.22 7.16
CA LEU A 28 4.99 -17.84 6.39
C LEU A 28 3.78 -18.71 6.74
N GLU A 29 3.97 -20.03 6.84
CA GLU A 29 2.93 -20.96 7.26
C GLU A 29 2.42 -20.62 8.66
N THR A 30 3.31 -20.33 9.60
CA THR A 30 2.94 -19.90 10.95
C THR A 30 2.07 -18.64 10.88
N LEU A 31 2.44 -17.65 10.08
CA LEU A 31 1.62 -16.46 9.87
C LEU A 31 0.22 -16.79 9.33
N LEU A 32 0.13 -17.67 8.33
CA LEU A 32 -1.16 -18.08 7.73
C LEU A 32 -2.06 -18.82 8.73
N ARG A 33 -1.47 -19.67 9.58
CA ARG A 33 -2.20 -20.49 10.56
C ARG A 33 -2.62 -19.71 11.81
N SER A 34 -1.72 -18.93 12.40
CA SER A 34 -1.92 -18.31 13.72
C SER A 34 -1.95 -16.78 13.70
N GLY A 35 -1.64 -16.14 12.58
CA GLY A 35 -1.74 -14.69 12.43
C GLY A 35 -3.16 -14.19 12.64
N THR A 36 -3.29 -12.98 13.19
CA THR A 36 -4.58 -12.28 13.24
C THR A 36 -5.01 -11.87 11.83
N ASP A 37 -6.27 -11.46 11.68
CA ASP A 37 -6.76 -10.98 10.39
C ASP A 37 -5.98 -9.73 9.91
N GLU A 38 -5.56 -8.86 10.83
CA GLU A 38 -4.73 -7.67 10.52
C GLU A 38 -3.34 -8.07 10.04
N ALA A 39 -2.75 -9.10 10.65
CA ALA A 39 -1.45 -9.62 10.24
C ALA A 39 -1.48 -10.30 8.86
N LEU A 40 -2.68 -10.56 8.33
CA LEU A 40 -2.91 -11.17 7.02
C LEU A 40 -3.50 -10.20 5.98
N TYR A 41 -3.67 -8.94 6.36
CA TYR A 41 -4.25 -7.89 5.52
C TYR A 41 -3.21 -6.83 5.19
N ARG A 42 -3.05 -6.51 3.89
CA ARG A 42 -2.11 -5.48 3.40
C ARG A 42 -0.70 -5.62 4.01
N ILE A 43 -0.18 -6.84 3.98
CA ILE A 43 1.13 -7.16 4.53
C ILE A 43 2.20 -6.39 3.76
N ASN A 44 3.06 -5.70 4.50
CA ASN A 44 4.26 -5.08 3.99
C ASN A 44 5.43 -6.08 4.08
N PRO A 45 5.98 -6.57 2.95
CA PRO A 45 7.04 -7.57 2.97
C PRO A 45 8.36 -7.04 3.55
N VAL A 46 8.61 -5.73 3.49
CA VAL A 46 9.79 -5.08 4.09
C VAL A 46 9.71 -5.14 5.61
N GLN A 47 8.54 -4.85 6.17
CA GLN A 47 8.31 -5.00 7.62
C GLN A 47 8.37 -6.47 8.04
N PHE A 48 7.75 -7.37 7.26
CA PHE A 48 7.81 -8.80 7.53
C PHE A 48 9.25 -9.33 7.54
N ALA A 49 10.10 -8.88 6.61
CA ALA A 49 11.52 -9.22 6.56
C ALA A 49 12.23 -8.83 7.86
N THR A 50 12.00 -7.60 8.33
CA THR A 50 12.54 -7.10 9.60
C THR A 50 12.07 -7.95 10.78
N ASP A 51 10.75 -8.12 10.93
CA ASP A 51 10.13 -8.81 12.08
C ASP A 51 10.52 -10.29 12.17
N LYS A 52 10.76 -10.91 11.01
CA LYS A 52 11.13 -12.32 10.92
C LYS A 52 12.63 -12.55 10.75
N SER A 53 13.44 -11.50 10.66
CA SER A 53 14.87 -11.60 10.37
C SER A 53 15.13 -12.44 9.12
N ILE A 54 14.57 -11.99 8.00
CA ILE A 54 14.74 -12.53 6.64
C ILE A 54 15.34 -11.39 5.80
N ALA A 55 16.14 -11.71 4.79
CA ALA A 55 16.62 -10.69 3.86
C ALA A 55 15.42 -10.06 3.12
N GLU A 56 15.39 -8.73 2.95
CA GLU A 56 14.26 -8.05 2.31
C GLU A 56 13.96 -8.59 0.91
N ALA A 57 14.99 -8.81 0.08
CA ALA A 57 14.84 -9.39 -1.25
C ALA A 57 14.20 -10.79 -1.20
N GLU A 58 14.57 -11.62 -0.23
CA GLU A 58 13.99 -12.96 -0.05
C GLU A 58 12.53 -12.89 0.41
N ALA A 59 12.18 -11.92 1.27
CA ALA A 59 10.79 -11.72 1.67
C ALA A 59 9.92 -11.22 0.51
N ILE A 60 10.42 -10.30 -0.31
CA ILE A 60 9.71 -9.83 -1.52
C ILE A 60 9.48 -11.00 -2.47
N ASP A 61 10.51 -11.79 -2.77
CA ASP A 61 10.41 -13.01 -3.58
C ASP A 61 9.39 -13.99 -2.99
N LEU A 62 9.44 -14.22 -1.68
CA LEU A 62 8.52 -15.11 -0.97
C LEU A 62 7.07 -14.74 -1.23
N PHE A 63 6.71 -13.46 -1.07
CA PHE A 63 5.34 -13.01 -1.30
C PHE A 63 4.94 -13.06 -2.79
N LEU A 64 5.87 -12.79 -3.72
CA LEU A 64 5.59 -12.91 -5.16
C LEU A 64 5.34 -14.35 -5.59
N HIS A 65 6.18 -15.29 -5.15
CA HIS A 65 5.95 -16.71 -5.39
C HIS A 65 4.68 -17.20 -4.68
N ALA A 66 4.39 -16.70 -3.48
CA ALA A 66 3.18 -17.04 -2.76
C ALA A 66 1.93 -16.49 -3.47
N CYS A 67 2.01 -15.35 -4.17
CA CYS A 67 0.94 -14.90 -5.07
C CYS A 67 0.72 -15.83 -6.25
N VAL A 68 1.80 -16.29 -6.90
CA VAL A 68 1.71 -17.26 -8.00
C VAL A 68 1.11 -18.59 -7.53
N ALA A 69 1.47 -19.04 -6.32
CA ALA A 69 0.87 -20.20 -5.67
C ALA A 69 -0.57 -19.94 -5.18
N GLY A 70 -1.07 -18.70 -5.26
CA GLY A 70 -2.40 -18.30 -4.84
C GLY A 70 -2.58 -18.14 -3.33
N LEU A 71 -1.52 -18.16 -2.52
CA LEU A 71 -1.62 -17.92 -1.08
C LEU A 71 -2.03 -16.47 -0.76
N PHE A 72 -1.62 -15.51 -1.59
CA PHE A 72 -1.87 -14.08 -1.41
C PHE A 72 -2.36 -13.44 -2.70
N ASP A 73 -3.18 -12.41 -2.56
CA ASP A 73 -3.43 -11.40 -3.60
C ASP A 73 -2.46 -10.22 -3.37
N MET A 74 -1.97 -9.62 -4.45
CA MET A 74 -1.11 -8.44 -4.41
C MET A 74 -1.93 -7.21 -4.78
N ASP A 75 -1.82 -6.15 -3.98
CA ASP A 75 -2.54 -4.89 -4.15
C ASP A 75 -1.57 -3.71 -4.20
N TRP A 76 -1.83 -2.78 -5.12
CA TRP A 76 -1.19 -1.47 -5.23
C TRP A 76 -2.05 -0.45 -4.50
N LEU A 77 -1.46 0.32 -3.58
CA LEU A 77 -2.16 1.29 -2.75
C LEU A 77 -1.65 2.69 -3.05
N LEU A 78 -2.57 3.62 -3.31
CA LEU A 78 -2.29 5.06 -3.26
C LEU A 78 -2.54 5.55 -1.83
N VAL A 79 -1.49 6.05 -1.19
CA VAL A 79 -1.48 6.40 0.23
C VAL A 79 -1.30 7.90 0.41
N CYS A 80 -2.23 8.55 1.10
CA CYS A 80 -2.13 9.97 1.40
C CYS A 80 -1.00 10.25 2.42
N PRO A 81 -0.07 11.18 2.13
CA PRO A 81 1.05 11.47 3.02
C PRO A 81 0.68 12.24 4.30
N MET A 82 -0.53 12.79 4.36
CA MET A 82 -0.96 13.64 5.48
C MET A 82 -1.80 12.91 6.51
N CYS A 83 -2.60 11.94 6.08
CA CYS A 83 -3.55 11.27 6.96
C CYS A 83 -3.48 9.74 6.88
N SER A 84 -2.50 9.18 6.14
CA SER A 84 -2.31 7.72 6.03
C SER A 84 -3.51 6.99 5.44
N ASP A 85 -4.39 7.71 4.74
CA ASP A 85 -5.56 7.13 4.09
C ASP A 85 -5.15 6.36 2.84
N VAL A 86 -5.73 5.18 2.64
CA VAL A 86 -5.61 4.44 1.39
C VAL A 86 -6.71 4.95 0.48
N VAL A 87 -6.34 5.95 -0.32
CA VAL A 87 -7.26 6.67 -1.21
C VAL A 87 -7.81 5.70 -2.24
N GLU A 88 -6.94 4.89 -2.85
CA GLU A 88 -7.34 3.86 -3.80
C GLU A 88 -6.49 2.59 -3.66
N SER A 89 -7.09 1.48 -4.09
CA SER A 89 -6.45 0.16 -4.10
C SER A 89 -6.75 -0.55 -5.42
N PHE A 90 -5.70 -1.05 -6.07
CA PHE A 90 -5.79 -1.69 -7.38
C PHE A 90 -5.10 -3.04 -7.41
N ARG A 91 -5.71 -3.98 -8.15
CA ARG A 91 -5.11 -5.30 -8.44
C ARG A 91 -4.27 -5.35 -9.71
N SER A 92 -4.19 -4.24 -10.44
CA SER A 92 -3.38 -4.16 -11.66
C SER A 92 -2.77 -2.78 -11.83
N LEU A 93 -1.52 -2.79 -12.28
CA LEU A 93 -0.71 -1.62 -12.60
C LEU A 93 -1.34 -0.74 -13.69
N ARG A 94 -2.23 -1.30 -14.52
CA ARG A 94 -2.94 -0.55 -15.58
C ARG A 94 -3.89 0.52 -15.04
N LYS A 95 -4.36 0.36 -13.80
CA LYS A 95 -5.27 1.31 -13.14
C LYS A 95 -4.54 2.39 -12.35
N LEU A 96 -3.23 2.25 -12.22
CA LEU A 96 -2.41 3.19 -11.47
C LEU A 96 -2.34 4.51 -12.23
N HIS A 97 -2.63 5.59 -11.52
CA HIS A 97 -2.52 6.97 -11.98
C HIS A 97 -1.68 7.77 -10.98
N THR A 98 -1.14 8.89 -11.43
CA THR A 98 -0.22 9.70 -10.62
C THR A 98 -0.94 10.77 -9.81
N HIS A 99 -2.01 11.38 -10.33
CA HIS A 99 -2.70 12.45 -9.61
C HIS A 99 -3.89 11.90 -8.82
N PHE A 100 -3.95 12.16 -7.52
CA PHE A 100 -5.09 11.76 -6.68
C PHE A 100 -5.48 12.87 -5.69
N HIS A 101 -6.78 12.92 -5.38
CA HIS A 101 -7.32 13.78 -4.35
C HIS A 101 -7.60 12.96 -3.10
N CYS A 102 -6.99 13.30 -1.97
CA CYS A 102 -7.35 12.66 -0.70
C CYS A 102 -8.53 13.39 -0.08
N HIS A 103 -9.66 12.70 0.02
CA HIS A 103 -10.87 13.27 0.58
C HIS A 103 -10.86 13.38 2.11
N LEU A 104 -10.07 12.59 2.83
CA LEU A 104 -9.98 12.70 4.28
C LEU A 104 -9.22 13.98 4.72
N CYS A 105 -8.21 14.40 3.97
CA CYS A 105 -7.46 15.63 4.24
C CYS A 105 -7.80 16.80 3.31
N GLN A 106 -8.58 16.56 2.26
CA GLN A 106 -8.98 17.52 1.21
C GLN A 106 -7.79 18.17 0.52
N SER A 107 -6.89 17.35 -0.02
CA SER A 107 -5.71 17.87 -0.71
C SER A 107 -5.36 16.98 -1.90
N ASP A 108 -4.86 17.63 -2.94
CA ASP A 108 -4.38 17.00 -4.16
C ASP A 108 -2.89 16.66 -4.04
N TYR A 109 -2.51 15.52 -4.61
CA TYR A 109 -1.14 15.03 -4.60
C TYR A 109 -0.78 14.39 -5.94
N ASP A 110 0.50 14.47 -6.27
CA ASP A 110 1.11 13.69 -7.34
C ASP A 110 1.95 12.56 -6.73
N ALA A 111 1.59 11.32 -7.07
CA ALA A 111 2.31 10.10 -6.74
C ALA A 111 3.38 9.79 -7.78
N ALA A 112 4.47 9.19 -7.30
CA ALA A 112 5.50 8.55 -8.11
C ALA A 112 5.58 7.07 -7.71
N LEU A 113 6.14 6.20 -8.56
CA LEU A 113 6.28 4.77 -8.20
C LEU A 113 7.05 4.53 -6.90
N ASP A 114 7.88 5.48 -6.51
CA ASP A 114 8.67 5.52 -5.30
C ASP A 114 8.19 6.52 -4.23
N ASP A 115 7.06 7.20 -4.47
CA ASP A 115 6.43 8.10 -3.49
C ASP A 115 4.89 7.97 -3.49
N TYR A 116 4.30 7.75 -2.32
CA TYR A 116 2.85 7.53 -2.11
C TYR A 116 2.25 6.25 -2.71
N ILE A 117 3.03 5.42 -3.40
CA ILE A 117 2.61 4.10 -3.88
C ILE A 117 3.24 3.01 -3.02
N ALA A 118 2.39 2.21 -2.36
CA ALA A 118 2.79 1.04 -1.60
C ALA A 118 2.23 -0.25 -2.22
N VAL A 119 3.03 -1.30 -2.24
CA VAL A 119 2.64 -2.64 -2.67
C VAL A 119 2.47 -3.51 -1.43
N THR A 120 1.33 -4.16 -1.33
CA THR A 120 0.98 -4.99 -0.17
C THR A 120 0.39 -6.32 -0.59
N PHE A 121 0.39 -7.28 0.34
CA PHE A 121 -0.08 -8.64 0.10
C PHE A 121 -1.18 -9.02 1.10
N THR A 122 -2.33 -9.44 0.60
CA THR A 122 -3.46 -9.86 1.44
C THR A 122 -3.71 -11.34 1.23
N VAL A 123 -3.92 -12.11 2.30
CA VAL A 123 -4.18 -13.56 2.17
C VAL A 123 -5.37 -13.83 1.24
N SER A 124 -5.25 -14.84 0.38
CA SER A 124 -6.32 -15.23 -0.52
C SER A 124 -7.51 -15.81 0.26
N PRO A 125 -8.75 -15.34 0.02
CA PRO A 125 -9.94 -15.90 0.67
C PRO A 125 -10.15 -17.38 0.35
N ALA A 126 -9.55 -17.87 -0.75
CA ALA A 126 -9.59 -19.28 -1.11
C ALA A 126 -8.82 -20.19 -0.14
N VAL A 127 -7.81 -19.66 0.58
CA VAL A 127 -7.07 -20.36 1.65
C VAL A 127 -7.62 -19.98 3.01
N ARG A 128 -7.73 -18.69 3.30
CA ARG A 128 -8.22 -18.20 4.58
C ARG A 128 -8.98 -16.90 4.37
N SER A 129 -10.30 -16.95 4.54
CA SER A 129 -11.11 -15.74 4.59
C SER A 129 -10.84 -15.00 5.89
N ILE A 130 -10.63 -13.67 5.78
CA ILE A 130 -10.48 -12.74 6.89
C ILE A 130 -11.56 -11.65 6.80
N ARG A 131 -11.81 -10.94 7.90
CA ARG A 131 -12.85 -9.89 7.97
C ARG A 131 -12.71 -8.77 6.92
N PHE A 132 -11.48 -8.48 6.49
CA PHE A 132 -11.19 -7.44 5.50
C PHE A 132 -11.56 -7.82 4.05
N HIS A 133 -11.91 -9.07 3.78
CA HIS A 133 -12.48 -9.47 2.48
C HIS A 133 -13.94 -9.01 2.31
N GLN A 134 -14.60 -8.57 3.39
CA GLN A 134 -15.99 -8.10 3.40
C GLN A 134 -16.09 -6.77 4.16
N PRO A 135 -15.57 -5.66 3.59
CA PRO A 135 -15.51 -4.36 4.28
C PRO A 135 -16.87 -3.86 4.77
N ASP A 136 -17.94 -4.17 4.05
CA ASP A 136 -19.32 -3.79 4.39
C ASP A 136 -19.82 -4.43 5.70
N THR A 137 -19.15 -5.48 6.18
CA THR A 137 -19.49 -6.18 7.44
C THR A 137 -18.65 -5.71 8.62
N LEU A 138 -17.60 -4.91 8.38
CA LEU A 138 -16.73 -4.40 9.43
C LEU A 138 -17.50 -3.47 10.38
N SER A 139 -17.04 -3.42 11.63
CA SER A 139 -17.43 -2.34 12.54
C SER A 139 -16.99 -0.99 11.98
N ALA A 140 -17.66 0.10 12.35
CA ALA A 140 -17.27 1.45 11.92
C ALA A 140 -15.80 1.76 12.28
N TRP A 141 -15.35 1.30 13.45
CA TRP A 141 -13.96 1.46 13.89
C TRP A 141 -12.96 0.68 13.04
N ASP A 142 -13.25 -0.57 12.71
CA ASP A 142 -12.35 -1.37 11.87
C ASP A 142 -12.33 -0.90 10.44
N PHE A 143 -13.47 -0.44 9.92
CA PHE A 143 -13.57 0.16 8.61
C PHE A 143 -12.65 1.38 8.49
N VAL A 144 -12.74 2.33 9.44
CA VAL A 144 -11.91 3.54 9.40
C VAL A 144 -10.44 3.22 9.71
N PHE A 145 -10.15 2.58 10.83
CA PHE A 145 -8.79 2.52 11.35
C PHE A 145 -7.98 1.32 10.86
N HIS A 146 -8.61 0.23 10.40
CA HIS A 146 -7.89 -0.94 9.90
C HIS A 146 -8.03 -1.12 8.38
N TYR A 147 -9.17 -0.75 7.80
CA TYR A 147 -9.43 -0.91 6.37
C TYR A 147 -9.08 0.34 5.54
N LYS A 148 -9.50 1.55 5.94
CA LYS A 148 -9.19 2.79 5.21
C LYS A 148 -7.76 3.27 5.45
N LEU A 149 -7.33 3.37 6.71
CA LEU A 149 -5.98 3.86 7.02
C LEU A 149 -4.90 2.75 6.93
N THR A 150 -3.72 3.07 6.38
CA THR A 150 -2.52 2.21 6.50
C THR A 150 -1.82 2.43 7.85
N PRO A 151 -1.17 1.41 8.46
CA PRO A 151 -0.56 1.54 9.79
C PRO A 151 0.81 2.25 9.77
N GLY A 152 1.41 2.44 8.59
CA GLY A 152 2.78 2.93 8.47
C GLY A 152 2.99 4.42 8.72
N GLY A 153 1.93 5.23 8.75
CA GLY A 153 2.04 6.68 8.95
C GLY A 153 2.37 7.05 10.39
N MET A 154 3.49 7.75 10.59
CA MET A 154 3.99 8.19 11.90
C MET A 154 4.03 9.72 11.97
N LEU A 155 3.64 10.27 13.11
CA LEU A 155 3.86 11.67 13.42
C LEU A 155 5.38 11.96 13.61
N PRO A 156 5.83 13.23 13.51
CA PRO A 156 7.25 13.57 13.67
C PRO A 156 7.87 13.17 15.01
N ASP A 157 7.04 13.03 16.05
CA ASP A 157 7.41 12.58 17.40
C ASP A 157 7.47 11.04 17.53
N GLY A 158 7.14 10.30 16.46
CA GLY A 158 7.14 8.84 16.42
C GLY A 158 5.85 8.18 16.90
N VAL A 159 4.77 8.93 17.17
CA VAL A 159 3.47 8.34 17.50
C VAL A 159 2.77 7.87 16.21
N PRO A 160 2.22 6.64 16.15
CA PRO A 160 1.43 6.21 15.00
C PRO A 160 0.23 7.13 14.78
N TRP A 161 0.09 7.66 13.57
CA TRP A 161 -0.99 8.58 13.21
C TRP A 161 -2.37 7.98 13.49
N ARG A 162 -2.53 6.69 13.19
CA ARG A 162 -3.79 5.96 13.44
C ARG A 162 -4.23 6.03 14.91
N GLU A 163 -3.30 5.93 15.85
CA GLU A 163 -3.62 5.99 17.29
C GLU A 163 -3.94 7.43 17.73
N ALA A 164 -3.20 8.42 17.20
CA ALA A 164 -3.52 9.82 17.43
C ALA A 164 -4.90 10.19 16.87
N ALA A 165 -5.23 9.72 15.67
CA ALA A 165 -6.50 9.98 15.00
C ALA A 165 -7.70 9.38 15.75
N LYS A 166 -7.54 8.22 16.42
CA LYS A 166 -8.60 7.66 17.30
C LYS A 166 -8.97 8.63 18.43
N GLY A 167 -8.01 9.36 19.00
CA GLY A 167 -8.26 10.35 20.06
C GLY A 167 -9.08 11.58 19.61
N LEU A 168 -9.14 11.83 18.30
CA LEU A 168 -9.96 12.89 17.72
C LEU A 168 -11.43 12.49 17.63
N VAL A 169 -11.74 11.19 17.52
CA VAL A 169 -13.11 10.70 17.36
C VAL A 169 -13.92 10.95 18.62
N ARG A 170 -15.12 11.52 18.47
CA ARG A 170 -16.14 11.64 19.52
C ARG A 170 -17.26 10.64 19.33
N VAL A 171 -17.67 10.44 18.09
CA VAL A 171 -18.66 9.44 17.69
C VAL A 171 -18.22 8.82 16.37
N LEU A 172 -18.40 7.52 16.22
CA LEU A 172 -18.18 6.80 14.96
C LEU A 172 -19.17 5.63 14.89
N THR A 173 -20.02 5.64 13.86
CA THR A 173 -21.10 4.66 13.74
C THR A 173 -21.48 4.40 12.28
N ARG A 174 -22.16 3.28 12.04
CA ARG A 174 -22.79 2.99 10.75
C ARG A 174 -24.26 3.43 10.79
N ILE A 175 -24.72 4.06 9.71
CA ILE A 175 -26.09 4.56 9.56
C ILE A 175 -26.70 3.94 8.29
N ASP A 176 -27.72 3.11 8.47
CA ASP A 176 -28.40 2.43 7.36
C ASP A 176 -29.16 3.42 6.44
N PRO A 177 -29.37 3.07 5.16
CA PRO A 177 -30.14 3.88 4.22
C PRO A 177 -31.54 4.23 4.75
N GLY A 178 -31.95 5.49 4.62
CA GLY A 178 -33.27 5.97 5.04
C GLY A 178 -33.44 6.16 6.55
N SER A 179 -32.45 5.78 7.36
CA SER A 179 -32.50 5.89 8.83
C SER A 179 -32.01 7.25 9.32
N ALA A 180 -32.38 7.57 10.57
CA ALA A 180 -31.87 8.72 11.29
C ALA A 180 -31.37 8.30 12.68
N VAL A 181 -30.32 8.95 13.17
CA VAL A 181 -29.70 8.69 14.47
C VAL A 181 -29.39 10.00 15.18
N ASN A 182 -29.42 9.96 16.51
CA ASN A 182 -29.08 11.10 17.35
C ASN A 182 -27.72 10.85 17.98
N LEU A 183 -26.75 11.73 17.70
CA LEU A 183 -25.37 11.59 18.16
C LEU A 183 -25.06 12.71 19.15
N GLU A 184 -24.92 12.36 20.43
CA GLU A 184 -24.52 13.32 21.47
C GLU A 184 -23.00 13.51 21.45
N VAL A 185 -22.56 14.77 21.44
CA VAL A 185 -21.15 15.17 21.49
C VAL A 185 -20.99 16.25 22.55
N ASP A 186 -19.97 16.11 23.39
CA ASP A 186 -19.49 17.20 24.24
C ASP A 186 -18.40 17.97 23.48
N ALA A 187 -18.77 19.11 22.92
CA ALA A 187 -17.92 19.90 22.05
C ALA A 187 -16.95 20.77 22.87
N ALA A 188 -15.65 20.63 22.63
CA ALA A 188 -14.63 21.46 23.24
C ALA A 188 -14.19 22.58 22.27
N GLU A 189 -13.52 23.60 22.80
CA GLU A 189 -12.93 24.67 21.98
C GLU A 189 -11.98 24.11 20.90
N GLY A 190 -12.06 24.68 19.69
CA GLY A 190 -11.38 24.16 18.49
C GLY A 190 -12.35 24.05 17.33
N ALA A 191 -12.51 22.85 16.80
CA ALA A 191 -13.46 22.57 15.73
C ALA A 191 -14.07 21.16 15.80
N LEU A 192 -15.27 20.99 15.26
CA LEU A 192 -15.86 19.70 14.95
C LEU A 192 -15.82 19.44 13.45
N LEU A 193 -15.43 18.23 13.07
CA LEU A 193 -15.49 17.71 11.71
C LEU A 193 -16.45 16.53 11.67
N GLY A 194 -17.55 16.67 10.93
CA GLY A 194 -18.40 15.54 10.56
C GLY A 194 -17.89 14.93 9.26
N GLN A 195 -17.63 13.63 9.24
CA GLN A 195 -17.05 12.92 8.08
C GLN A 195 -17.88 11.68 7.76
N ASP A 196 -18.33 11.60 6.52
CA ASP A 196 -18.72 10.35 5.87
C ASP A 196 -17.46 9.68 5.30
N PHE A 197 -17.11 8.49 5.80
CA PHE A 197 -15.92 7.74 5.38
C PHE A 197 -16.17 6.85 4.14
N GLU A 198 -17.40 6.81 3.64
CA GLU A 198 -17.82 6.09 2.42
C GLU A 198 -17.94 7.04 1.23
N SER A 199 -18.65 8.16 1.39
CA SER A 199 -18.94 9.14 0.32
C SER A 199 -18.15 10.44 0.43
N ASP A 200 -17.13 10.48 1.27
CA ASP A 200 -16.12 11.54 1.36
C ASP A 200 -16.67 12.94 1.70
N ALA A 201 -17.96 12.99 2.03
CA ALA A 201 -18.69 14.20 2.34
C ALA A 201 -18.44 14.60 3.80
N GLN A 202 -18.19 15.89 4.02
CA GLN A 202 -17.87 16.40 5.34
C GLN A 202 -18.49 17.78 5.60
N PHE A 203 -18.67 18.10 6.87
CA PHE A 203 -18.89 19.47 7.35
C PHE A 203 -17.85 19.83 8.40
N PHE A 204 -17.57 21.11 8.54
CA PHE A 204 -16.61 21.64 9.51
C PHE A 204 -17.23 22.80 10.28
N PHE A 205 -17.10 22.77 11.62
CA PHE A 205 -17.57 23.83 12.52
C PHE A 205 -16.46 24.33 13.42
N PRO A 206 -16.20 25.65 13.48
CA PRO A 206 -15.46 26.22 14.59
C PRO A 206 -16.30 26.09 15.87
N VAL A 207 -15.66 25.64 16.94
CA VAL A 207 -16.21 25.63 18.30
C VAL A 207 -15.49 26.72 19.09
N ALA A 208 -16.18 27.82 19.34
CA ALA A 208 -15.60 29.00 19.99
C ALA A 208 -16.58 29.62 20.98
N SER A 209 -16.09 30.06 22.13
CA SER A 209 -16.92 30.68 23.18
C SER A 209 -17.61 31.98 22.74
N ALA A 210 -17.10 32.63 21.68
CA ALA A 210 -17.72 33.80 21.06
C ALA A 210 -18.84 33.47 20.07
N ALA A 211 -19.02 32.19 19.73
CA ALA A 211 -20.20 31.76 18.98
C ALA A 211 -21.45 31.99 19.84
N GLY A 212 -22.55 32.37 19.22
CA GLY A 212 -23.83 32.54 19.91
C GLY A 212 -24.34 31.24 20.55
N ALA A 213 -25.53 31.26 21.12
CA ALA A 213 -26.11 30.09 21.78
C ALA A 213 -26.09 28.84 20.87
N THR A 214 -25.43 27.78 21.33
CA THR A 214 -25.39 26.48 20.63
C THR A 214 -26.80 25.91 20.53
N PRO A 215 -27.29 25.57 19.33
CA PRO A 215 -28.51 24.80 19.19
C PRO A 215 -28.37 23.48 19.96
N SER A 216 -29.37 23.11 20.75
CA SER A 216 -29.36 21.80 21.42
C SER A 216 -29.35 20.65 20.41
N HIS A 217 -29.91 20.88 19.23
CA HIS A 217 -30.02 19.94 18.12
C HIS A 217 -29.50 20.57 16.82
N VAL A 218 -28.62 19.86 16.12
CA VAL A 218 -28.09 20.25 14.81
C VAL A 218 -28.45 19.19 13.78
N PRO A 219 -29.35 19.48 12.82
CA PRO A 219 -29.70 18.52 11.79
C PRO A 219 -28.56 18.37 10.77
N VAL A 220 -28.27 17.13 10.40
CA VAL A 220 -27.27 16.75 9.40
C VAL A 220 -27.92 15.84 8.37
N MET A 221 -27.83 16.20 7.10
CA MET A 221 -28.30 15.37 5.99
C MET A 221 -27.12 14.78 5.23
N LEU A 222 -27.12 13.45 5.09
CA LEU A 222 -26.20 12.68 4.26
C LEU A 222 -26.92 12.26 2.99
N ASP A 223 -26.43 12.69 1.82
CA ASP A 223 -27.02 12.38 0.51
C ASP A 223 -25.92 12.06 -0.51
N GLY A 224 -25.38 10.83 -0.42
CA GLY A 224 -24.52 10.21 -1.45
C GLY A 224 -23.41 11.11 -2.01
N GLY A 225 -22.64 11.76 -1.13
CA GLY A 225 -21.60 12.74 -1.51
C GLY A 225 -21.84 14.16 -0.99
N ARG A 226 -22.94 14.40 -0.26
CA ARG A 226 -23.18 15.66 0.45
C ARG A 226 -23.38 15.42 1.94
N CYS A 227 -22.71 16.24 2.75
CA CYS A 227 -22.84 16.28 4.20
C CYS A 227 -23.14 17.73 4.56
N VAL A 228 -24.41 18.05 4.72
CA VAL A 228 -24.84 19.43 5.00
C VAL A 228 -25.41 19.49 6.40
N ALA A 229 -24.80 20.31 7.22
CA ALA A 229 -25.25 20.59 8.57
C ALA A 229 -25.78 22.04 8.63
N ALA A 230 -26.89 22.25 9.34
CA ALA A 230 -27.68 23.49 9.21
C ALA A 230 -27.20 24.69 10.03
N THR A 231 -25.99 24.65 10.60
CA THR A 231 -25.37 25.75 11.36
C THR A 231 -24.01 26.13 10.80
N THR A 232 -23.41 27.23 11.25
CA THR A 232 -22.08 27.70 10.80
C THR A 232 -21.05 27.78 11.92
N ALA A 233 -21.47 27.77 13.20
CA ALA A 233 -20.60 27.73 14.38
C ALA A 233 -21.40 27.28 15.61
N ILE A 234 -20.72 26.74 16.62
CA ILE A 234 -21.31 26.40 17.93
C ILE A 234 -20.40 26.86 19.07
N ALA A 235 -20.97 27.16 20.24
CA ALA A 235 -20.22 27.34 21.48
C ALA A 235 -19.90 25.97 22.13
N PRO A 236 -18.84 25.88 22.96
CA PRO A 236 -18.51 24.65 23.69
C PRO A 236 -19.67 24.13 24.55
N GLY A 237 -19.74 22.81 24.69
CA GLY A 237 -20.72 22.10 25.50
C GLY A 237 -21.46 20.99 24.74
N LYS A 238 -22.49 20.45 25.38
CA LYS A 238 -23.28 19.34 24.84
C LYS A 238 -24.13 19.78 23.64
N VAL A 239 -24.02 19.03 22.56
CA VAL A 239 -24.82 19.18 21.33
C VAL A 239 -25.26 17.81 20.84
N VAL A 240 -26.49 17.72 20.32
CA VAL A 240 -26.99 16.51 19.66
C VAL A 240 -27.05 16.74 18.17
N PHE A 241 -26.44 15.85 17.38
CA PHE A 241 -26.55 15.86 15.93
C PHE A 241 -27.64 14.88 15.49
N ASP A 242 -28.67 15.40 14.82
CA ASP A 242 -29.74 14.60 14.24
C ASP A 242 -29.34 14.24 12.80
N VAL A 243 -28.64 13.11 12.65
CA VAL A 243 -28.03 12.70 11.38
C VAL A 243 -28.99 11.78 10.63
N ARG A 244 -29.38 12.16 9.42
CA ARG A 244 -30.24 11.37 8.54
C ARG A 244 -29.49 10.93 7.28
N ASN A 245 -29.47 9.63 7.02
CA ASN A 245 -29.00 9.07 5.76
C ASN A 245 -30.14 9.03 4.76
N ALA A 246 -30.16 9.97 3.81
CA ALA A 246 -31.13 10.01 2.70
C ALA A 246 -30.64 9.23 1.46
N GLY A 247 -29.41 8.72 1.50
CA GLY A 247 -28.82 7.92 0.44
C GLY A 247 -29.40 6.51 0.34
N ARG A 248 -28.89 5.76 -0.63
CA ARG A 248 -29.30 4.37 -0.91
C ARG A 248 -28.37 3.31 -0.32
N LEU A 249 -27.22 3.73 0.21
CA LEU A 249 -26.17 2.86 0.75
C LEU A 249 -25.93 3.20 2.23
N PRO A 250 -25.54 2.21 3.05
CA PRO A 250 -25.13 2.48 4.43
C PRO A 250 -23.92 3.41 4.43
N VAL A 251 -23.81 4.24 5.48
CA VAL A 251 -22.73 5.21 5.63
C VAL A 251 -22.00 4.95 6.94
N VAL A 252 -20.66 4.95 6.92
CA VAL A 252 -19.85 5.04 8.13
C VAL A 252 -19.59 6.52 8.42
N PHE A 253 -20.27 7.06 9.43
CA PHE A 253 -20.22 8.48 9.79
C PHE A 253 -19.51 8.68 11.14
N GLY A 254 -18.63 9.67 11.20
CA GLY A 254 -17.96 10.06 12.44
C GLY A 254 -18.00 11.56 12.69
N ILE A 255 -17.94 11.93 13.96
CA ILE A 255 -17.73 13.31 14.41
C ILE A 255 -16.38 13.35 15.14
N LEU A 256 -15.47 14.18 14.66
CA LEU A 256 -14.13 14.34 15.20
C LEU A 256 -13.98 15.73 15.82
N GLN A 257 -13.33 15.80 16.98
CA GLN A 257 -12.90 17.04 17.62
C GLN A 257 -11.47 17.34 17.23
N LEU A 258 -11.27 18.47 16.57
CA LEU A 258 -9.96 18.98 16.18
C LEU A 258 -9.57 20.13 17.13
N PRO A 259 -8.48 20.00 17.91
CA PRO A 259 -8.00 21.12 18.71
C PRO A 259 -7.43 22.22 17.81
N MET A 260 -7.39 23.47 18.30
CA MET A 260 -6.87 24.60 17.51
C MET A 260 -5.43 24.40 17.02
N ALA A 261 -4.60 23.67 17.75
CA ALA A 261 -3.24 23.33 17.32
C ALA A 261 -3.19 22.38 16.11
N SER A 262 -4.29 21.69 15.77
CA SER A 262 -4.35 20.72 14.66
C SER A 262 -4.50 21.34 13.27
N PHE A 263 -4.54 22.67 13.14
CA PHE A 263 -4.48 23.33 11.83
C PHE A 263 -3.07 23.28 11.21
N GLU A 264 -2.03 23.14 12.03
CA GLU A 264 -0.70 22.75 11.55
C GLU A 264 -0.64 21.22 11.48
N ARG A 265 -0.96 20.65 10.30
CA ARG A 265 -0.82 19.21 10.08
C ARG A 265 0.60 18.92 9.59
N PRO A 266 1.50 18.32 10.40
CA PRO A 266 2.80 17.92 9.90
C PRO A 266 2.64 16.77 8.90
N ARG A 267 3.51 16.74 7.88
CA ARG A 267 3.63 15.57 7.00
C ARG A 267 4.00 14.34 7.82
N LEU A 268 3.31 13.23 7.57
CA LEU A 268 3.61 11.97 8.22
C LEU A 268 4.93 11.41 7.67
N ARG A 269 5.69 10.75 8.54
CA ARG A 269 6.82 9.91 8.16
C ARG A 269 6.32 8.49 8.03
N PHE A 270 6.49 7.86 6.87
CA PHE A 270 6.06 6.49 6.68
C PHE A 270 7.17 5.52 7.05
N THR A 271 6.79 4.41 7.69
CA THR A 271 7.71 3.28 7.85
C THR A 271 8.11 2.73 6.47
N PRO A 272 9.33 2.17 6.34
CA PRO A 272 9.77 1.59 5.07
C PRO A 272 8.77 0.56 4.54
N SER A 273 8.40 0.68 3.27
CA SER A 273 7.46 -0.23 2.61
C SER A 273 7.93 -0.58 1.21
N LEU A 274 7.38 -1.66 0.64
CA LEU A 274 7.67 -2.01 -0.74
C LEU A 274 7.00 -1.00 -1.67
N SER A 275 7.81 -0.14 -2.29
CA SER A 275 7.32 0.79 -3.30
C SER A 275 7.09 0.11 -4.65
N GLY A 276 6.27 0.75 -5.49
CA GLY A 276 6.07 0.32 -6.87
C GLY A 276 7.37 0.26 -7.66
N LYS A 277 8.24 1.24 -7.49
CA LYS A 277 9.58 1.29 -8.11
C LYS A 277 10.38 0.05 -7.74
N ARG A 278 10.49 -0.25 -6.44
CA ARG A 278 11.27 -1.38 -5.95
C ARG A 278 10.71 -2.72 -6.46
N LEU A 279 9.38 -2.86 -6.51
CA LEU A 279 8.76 -4.05 -7.07
C LEU A 279 9.08 -4.24 -8.56
N LEU A 280 8.95 -3.20 -9.38
CA LEU A 280 9.24 -3.26 -10.82
C LEU A 280 10.70 -3.58 -11.15
N MET A 281 11.61 -3.31 -10.20
CA MET A 281 13.04 -3.65 -10.28
C MET A 281 13.36 -5.02 -9.68
N THR A 282 12.36 -5.81 -9.29
CA THR A 282 12.55 -7.19 -8.81
C THR A 282 12.47 -8.17 -9.99
N GLN A 283 13.48 -9.02 -10.16
CA GLN A 283 13.53 -10.00 -11.26
C GLN A 283 12.32 -10.95 -11.24
N THR A 284 11.97 -11.48 -10.06
CA THR A 284 10.81 -12.37 -9.85
C THR A 284 9.49 -11.73 -10.29
N PHE A 285 9.31 -10.43 -10.04
CA PHE A 285 8.12 -9.73 -10.50
C PHE A 285 8.07 -9.68 -12.02
N ARG A 286 9.21 -9.35 -12.66
CA ARG A 286 9.32 -9.28 -14.13
C ARG A 286 9.16 -10.63 -14.80
N ASP A 287 9.44 -11.73 -14.11
CA ASP A 287 9.27 -13.07 -14.67
C ASP A 287 7.82 -13.56 -14.61
N PHE A 288 7.13 -13.34 -13.50
CA PHE A 288 5.77 -13.85 -13.32
C PHE A 288 4.66 -12.88 -13.73
N PHE A 289 4.87 -11.57 -13.64
CA PHE A 289 3.83 -10.55 -13.84
C PHE A 289 4.04 -9.73 -15.12
N ARG A 290 4.51 -10.37 -16.21
CA ARG A 290 4.81 -9.72 -17.50
C ARG A 290 3.62 -8.99 -18.15
N SER A 291 2.40 -9.36 -17.80
CA SER A 291 1.17 -8.71 -18.29
C SER A 291 0.84 -7.40 -17.58
N GLU A 292 1.45 -7.16 -16.42
CA GLU A 292 1.33 -5.90 -15.67
C GLU A 292 2.14 -4.83 -16.40
N VAL A 293 1.41 -3.95 -17.07
CA VAL A 293 1.96 -2.85 -17.84
C VAL A 293 1.33 -1.55 -17.37
N ILE A 294 2.13 -0.49 -17.38
CA ILE A 294 1.67 0.86 -17.15
C ILE A 294 0.85 1.31 -18.37
N SER A 295 -0.27 1.99 -18.14
CA SER A 295 -1.06 2.54 -19.24
C SER A 295 -0.26 3.57 -20.03
N ALA A 296 -0.26 3.45 -21.37
CA ALA A 296 0.58 4.26 -22.25
C ALA A 296 0.21 5.75 -22.28
N THR A 297 -1.01 6.11 -21.85
CA THR A 297 -1.54 7.49 -21.94
C THR A 297 -1.11 8.41 -20.81
N GLU A 298 -0.91 7.88 -19.61
CA GLU A 298 -0.68 8.74 -18.43
C GLU A 298 0.81 8.89 -18.12
N GLY A 299 1.66 7.93 -18.51
CA GLY A 299 3.03 7.86 -18.01
C GLY A 299 3.03 7.73 -16.48
N ILE A 300 4.14 7.30 -15.89
CA ILE A 300 4.24 7.28 -14.42
C ILE A 300 5.59 7.85 -14.02
N ALA A 301 5.54 8.78 -13.05
CA ALA A 301 6.74 9.37 -12.49
C ALA A 301 7.54 8.32 -11.72
N VAL A 302 8.84 8.32 -11.96
CA VAL A 302 9.85 7.61 -11.17
C VAL A 302 10.87 8.68 -10.81
N LEU A 303 11.13 8.90 -9.52
CA LEU A 303 12.01 10.02 -9.12
C LEU A 303 13.46 9.77 -9.56
N ASP A 304 13.89 8.51 -9.45
CA ASP A 304 15.22 8.06 -9.86
C ASP A 304 15.21 6.58 -10.27
N VAL A 305 16.06 6.22 -11.23
CA VAL A 305 16.39 4.84 -11.60
C VAL A 305 17.82 4.81 -12.15
N THR A 306 18.58 3.76 -11.83
CA THR A 306 19.90 3.55 -12.42
C THR A 306 19.83 2.44 -13.47
N LEU A 307 20.30 2.73 -14.68
CA LEU A 307 20.38 1.77 -15.78
C LEU A 307 21.84 1.40 -16.03
N VAL A 308 22.10 0.09 -16.13
CA VAL A 308 23.41 -0.47 -16.49
C VAL A 308 23.29 -1.14 -17.84
N PHE A 309 24.22 -0.81 -18.73
CA PHE A 309 24.38 -1.47 -20.01
C PHE A 309 25.74 -2.17 -20.02
N THR A 310 25.75 -3.44 -20.41
CA THR A 310 26.98 -4.21 -20.64
C THR A 310 27.13 -4.48 -22.14
N ASP A 311 28.35 -4.73 -22.58
CA ASP A 311 28.63 -5.13 -23.97
C ASP A 311 29.83 -6.09 -23.98
N LEU A 312 29.79 -7.09 -24.86
CA LEU A 312 30.88 -8.04 -25.02
C LEU A 312 31.86 -7.54 -26.09
N LYS A 313 32.96 -6.94 -25.64
CA LYS A 313 33.97 -6.43 -26.56
C LYS A 313 34.52 -7.53 -27.49
N GLY A 314 34.38 -7.32 -28.80
CA GLY A 314 34.96 -8.19 -29.82
C GLY A 314 34.20 -9.50 -30.04
N SER A 315 32.90 -9.53 -29.76
CA SER A 315 32.04 -10.70 -29.97
C SER A 315 32.13 -11.27 -31.39
N THR A 316 32.10 -10.45 -32.44
CA THR A 316 32.24 -10.95 -33.83
C THR A 316 33.52 -11.76 -34.05
N ALA A 317 34.67 -11.27 -33.54
CA ALA A 317 35.94 -11.98 -33.64
C ALA A 317 35.98 -13.27 -32.79
N LEU A 318 35.19 -13.33 -31.72
CA LEU A 318 34.99 -14.56 -30.95
C LEU A 318 34.28 -15.62 -31.81
N TYR A 319 33.16 -15.25 -32.45
CA TYR A 319 32.39 -16.15 -33.32
C TYR A 319 33.25 -16.71 -34.46
N GLU A 320 34.05 -15.86 -35.11
CA GLU A 320 34.97 -16.27 -36.18
C GLU A 320 36.06 -17.25 -35.70
N ARG A 321 36.56 -17.08 -34.47
CA ARG A 321 37.71 -17.86 -33.97
C ARG A 321 37.33 -19.25 -33.46
N ILE A 322 36.22 -19.38 -32.73
CA ILE A 322 35.85 -20.63 -32.04
C ILE A 322 34.62 -21.32 -32.66
N GLY A 323 34.03 -20.71 -33.68
CA GLY A 323 32.83 -21.18 -34.36
C GLY A 323 31.55 -20.91 -33.58
N ASP A 324 30.43 -20.86 -34.30
CA ASP A 324 29.15 -20.35 -33.79
C ASP A 324 28.65 -21.09 -32.54
N LEU A 325 28.72 -22.43 -32.53
CA LEU A 325 28.20 -23.22 -31.41
C LEU A 325 28.97 -22.98 -30.11
N ASN A 326 30.30 -22.93 -30.18
CA ASN A 326 31.13 -22.73 -28.99
C ASN A 326 31.03 -21.28 -28.51
N ALA A 327 31.01 -20.31 -29.42
CA ALA A 327 30.81 -18.90 -29.08
C ALA A 327 29.45 -18.70 -28.41
N TYR A 328 28.39 -19.29 -28.94
CA TYR A 328 27.06 -19.25 -28.34
C TYR A 328 27.04 -19.79 -26.90
N ILE A 329 27.67 -20.94 -26.62
CA ILE A 329 27.75 -21.50 -25.26
C ILE A 329 28.50 -20.55 -24.30
N GLN A 330 29.59 -19.94 -24.75
CA GLN A 330 30.35 -18.97 -23.94
C GLN A 330 29.54 -17.71 -23.65
N VAL A 331 28.84 -17.18 -24.64
CA VAL A 331 27.96 -16.02 -24.49
C VAL A 331 26.81 -16.32 -23.53
N GLN A 332 26.20 -17.51 -23.60
CA GLN A 332 25.16 -17.93 -22.66
C GLN A 332 25.67 -18.03 -21.22
N ARG A 333 26.88 -18.56 -20.99
CA ARG A 333 27.51 -18.58 -19.66
C ARG A 333 27.78 -17.18 -19.14
N HIS A 334 28.30 -16.31 -20.00
CA HIS A 334 28.52 -14.91 -19.66
C HIS A 334 27.20 -14.23 -19.25
N PHE A 335 26.12 -14.42 -20.00
CA PHE A 335 24.81 -13.88 -19.63
C PHE A 335 24.27 -14.40 -18.32
N GLN A 336 24.48 -15.69 -18.01
CA GLN A 336 24.09 -16.23 -16.72
C GLN A 336 24.84 -15.53 -15.59
N HIS A 337 26.15 -15.28 -15.72
CA HIS A 337 26.90 -14.53 -14.71
C HIS A 337 26.41 -13.08 -14.56
N LEU A 338 26.11 -12.40 -15.67
CA LEU A 338 25.55 -11.05 -15.63
C LEU A 338 24.19 -11.02 -14.93
N LEU A 339 23.34 -12.00 -15.20
CA LEU A 339 22.05 -12.17 -14.55
C LEU A 339 22.23 -12.41 -13.04
N ASP A 340 23.11 -13.34 -12.67
CA ASP A 340 23.37 -13.68 -11.27
C ASP A 340 23.94 -12.51 -10.49
N ALA A 341 24.86 -11.73 -11.08
CA ALA A 341 25.37 -10.49 -10.48
C ALA A 341 24.25 -9.44 -10.33
N THR A 342 23.43 -9.26 -11.38
CA THR A 342 22.29 -8.32 -11.33
C THR A 342 21.34 -8.65 -10.17
N ILE A 343 20.92 -9.91 -10.06
CA ILE A 343 19.97 -10.36 -9.03
C ILE A 343 20.57 -10.23 -7.63
N ARG A 344 21.84 -10.63 -7.44
CA ARG A 344 22.51 -10.56 -6.13
C ARG A 344 22.63 -9.15 -5.59
N HIS A 345 22.71 -8.16 -6.47
CA HIS A 345 22.73 -6.73 -6.11
C HIS A 345 21.37 -6.07 -6.31
N ASN A 346 20.26 -6.81 -6.11
CA ASN A 346 18.90 -6.27 -6.09
C ASN A 346 18.45 -5.53 -7.37
N GLY A 347 19.02 -5.90 -8.52
CA GLY A 347 18.60 -5.41 -9.83
C GLY A 347 17.70 -6.39 -10.57
N ALA A 348 17.22 -5.94 -11.72
CA ALA A 348 16.53 -6.79 -12.68
C ALA A 348 17.03 -6.56 -14.10
N VAL A 349 17.15 -7.64 -14.86
CA VAL A 349 17.46 -7.57 -16.28
C VAL A 349 16.22 -7.12 -17.02
N THR A 350 16.33 -6.00 -17.74
CA THR A 350 15.22 -5.42 -18.49
C THR A 350 15.00 -6.11 -19.82
N LYS A 351 16.09 -6.33 -20.56
CA LYS A 351 16.17 -7.00 -21.85
C LYS A 351 17.63 -7.31 -22.19
N THR A 352 17.82 -8.26 -23.09
CA THR A 352 19.08 -8.50 -23.78
C THR A 352 19.02 -7.85 -25.17
N ILE A 353 20.16 -7.33 -25.64
CA ILE A 353 20.30 -6.69 -26.95
C ILE A 353 21.52 -7.31 -27.63
N GLY A 354 21.33 -8.40 -28.39
CA GLY A 354 22.46 -9.15 -28.94
C GLY A 354 23.29 -9.80 -27.84
N ASP A 355 24.53 -9.34 -27.67
CA ASP A 355 25.52 -9.70 -26.65
C ASP A 355 25.53 -8.74 -25.43
N ALA A 356 24.65 -7.74 -25.42
CA ALA A 356 24.51 -6.76 -24.34
C ALA A 356 23.37 -7.09 -23.37
N VAL A 357 23.54 -6.72 -22.10
CA VAL A 357 22.48 -6.72 -21.08
C VAL A 357 22.11 -5.28 -20.74
N MET A 358 20.82 -4.98 -20.70
CA MET A 358 20.29 -3.77 -20.05
C MET A 358 19.67 -4.18 -18.72
N ALA A 359 20.25 -3.74 -17.60
CA ALA A 359 19.75 -3.98 -16.25
C ALA A 359 19.30 -2.66 -15.60
N ALA A 360 18.33 -2.75 -14.70
CA ALA A 360 17.80 -1.62 -13.95
C ALA A 360 17.89 -1.88 -12.44
N PHE A 361 18.22 -0.82 -11.70
CA PHE A 361 18.44 -0.85 -10.27
C PHE A 361 17.72 0.31 -9.58
N SER A 362 17.23 0.06 -8.37
CA SER A 362 16.60 1.10 -7.54
C SER A 362 17.60 2.09 -6.95
N THR A 363 18.89 1.74 -6.86
CA THR A 363 19.94 2.61 -6.30
C THR A 363 21.18 2.57 -7.18
N SER A 364 21.93 3.67 -7.21
CA SER A 364 23.21 3.73 -7.93
C SER A 364 24.29 2.86 -7.28
N ALA A 365 24.23 2.68 -5.96
CA ALA A 365 25.18 1.86 -5.21
C ALA A 365 25.07 0.38 -5.63
N ASP A 366 23.85 -0.16 -5.65
CA ASP A 366 23.56 -1.51 -6.12
C ASP A 366 24.05 -1.71 -7.57
N ALA A 367 23.75 -0.75 -8.46
CA ALA A 367 24.16 -0.80 -9.85
C ALA A 367 25.68 -0.85 -10.03
N VAL A 368 26.42 -0.05 -9.24
CA VAL A 368 27.89 -0.01 -9.30
C VAL A 368 28.49 -1.30 -8.75
N GLN A 369 27.97 -1.85 -7.65
CA GLN A 369 28.44 -3.14 -7.11
C GLN A 369 28.20 -4.26 -8.11
N ALA A 370 27.02 -4.30 -8.72
CA ALA A 370 26.71 -5.25 -9.79
C ALA A 370 27.68 -5.12 -10.96
N ALA A 371 27.93 -3.89 -11.44
CA ALA A 371 28.83 -3.64 -12.56
C ALA A 371 30.29 -4.02 -12.25
N LEU A 372 30.75 -3.82 -11.02
CA LEU A 372 32.09 -4.23 -10.58
C LEU A 372 32.21 -5.76 -10.60
N GLU A 373 31.21 -6.46 -10.06
CA GLU A 373 31.19 -7.92 -10.05
C GLU A 373 31.06 -8.50 -11.47
N MET A 374 30.19 -7.94 -12.31
CA MET A 374 30.04 -8.34 -13.72
C MET A 374 31.36 -8.27 -14.50
N ARG A 375 32.25 -7.34 -14.13
CA ARG A 375 33.56 -7.16 -14.75
C ARG A 375 34.60 -8.17 -14.26
N GLU A 376 34.44 -8.69 -13.03
CA GLU A 376 35.36 -9.65 -12.42
C GLU A 376 35.06 -11.10 -12.82
N ALA A 377 33.82 -11.37 -13.25
CA ALA A 377 33.36 -12.65 -13.79
C ALA A 377 33.83 -12.89 -15.24
#